data_AF-X0ZJS4-F1
#
_entry.id   AF-X0ZJS4-F1
#
_cell.length_a   1.000
_cell.length_b   1.000
_cell.length_c   1.000
_cell.angle_alpha   90.00
_cell.angle_beta   90.00
_cell.angle_gamma   90.00
#
_symmetry.space_group_name_H-M   'P 1'
#
loop_
_entity.id
_entity.type
_entity.pdbx_description
1 polymer ?
#
loop_
_entity_poly.entity_id
_entity_poly.type
_entity_poly.pdbx_seq_one_letter_code
_entity_poly.pdbx_strand_id
1 'polypeptide(L)' 'MVNIEKIKKCSKNIVNAINIQRKGENILIRGGTYSQVLLEEIALEIYRKNGIPVIMSSSDNYTNSMYQ' A
#
# COMPACT_ATOMS: atom_id res chain seq x y z
N MET A 1 3.52 1.73 -18.33
CA MET A 1 2.96 2.33 -17.09
C MET A 1 1.71 1.57 -16.72
N VAL A 2 1.54 1.16 -15.46
CA VAL A 2 0.33 0.42 -15.05
C VAL A 2 -0.86 1.38 -14.98
N ASN A 3 -2.02 1.00 -15.53
CA ASN A 3 -3.23 1.81 -15.50
C ASN A 3 -3.71 2.01 -14.04
N ILE A 4 -4.10 3.24 -13.68
CA ILE A 4 -4.64 3.61 -12.37
C ILE A 4 -5.82 2.74 -11.93
N GLU A 5 -6.67 2.28 -12.84
CA GLU A 5 -7.79 1.38 -12.53
C GLU A 5 -7.31 0.03 -12.02
N LYS A 6 -6.21 -0.49 -12.60
CA LYS A 6 -5.59 -1.73 -12.14
C LYS A 6 -4.97 -1.55 -10.75
N ILE A 7 -4.37 -0.39 -10.48
CA ILE A 7 -3.82 -0.04 -9.17
C ILE A 7 -4.94 -0.02 -8.12
N LYS A 8 -6.05 0.67 -8.40
CA LYS A 8 -7.22 0.73 -7.51
C LYS A 8 -7.84 -0.66 -7.26
N LYS A 9 -7.92 -1.50 -8.29
CA LYS A 9 -8.40 -2.87 -8.14
C LYS A 9 -7.45 -3.70 -7.27
N CYS A 10 -6.14 -3.52 -7.44
CA CYS A 10 -5.11 -4.17 -6.64
C CYS A 10 -5.21 -3.75 -5.17
N SER A 11 -5.24 -2.44 -4.88
CA SER A 11 -5.32 -1.92 -3.52
C SER A 11 -6.58 -2.42 -2.79
N LYS A 12 -7.73 -2.42 -3.48
CA LYS A 12 -8.98 -2.97 -2.93
C LYS A 12 -8.86 -4.44 -2.55
N ASN A 13 -8.26 -5.25 -3.41
CA ASN A 13 -8.06 -6.67 -3.13
C ASN A 13 -7.10 -6.89 -1.96
N ILE A 14 -6.01 -6.13 -1.88
CA ILE A 14 -5.08 -6.16 -0.75
C ILE A 14 -5.83 -5.84 0.54
N VAL A 15 -6.55 -4.72 0.61
CA VAL A 15 -7.28 -4.29 1.82
C VAL A 15 -8.39 -5.27 2.21
N ASN A 16 -9.05 -5.90 1.24
CA ASN A 16 -10.00 -6.98 1.52
C ASN A 16 -9.33 -8.18 2.19
N ALA A 17 -8.11 -8.54 1.77
CA ALA A 17 -7.37 -9.68 2.33
C ALA A 17 -6.86 -9.44 3.76
N ILE A 18 -6.47 -8.21 4.10
CA ILE A 18 -6.02 -7.86 5.48
C ILE A 18 -7.17 -7.95 6.49
N ASN A 19 -8.42 -7.90 6.03
CA ASN A 19 -9.61 -8.16 6.82
C ASN A 19 -9.69 -7.31 8.11
N ILE A 20 -9.72 -5.99 7.96
CA ILE A 20 -9.82 -5.01 9.07
C ILE A 20 -11.03 -5.35 9.94
N GLN A 21 -10.79 -5.72 11.21
CA GLN A 21 -11.82 -6.22 12.11
C GLN A 21 -12.43 -5.10 12.95
N ARG A 22 -11.64 -4.07 13.26
CA ARG A 22 -12.04 -3.03 14.22
C ARG A 22 -11.94 -1.64 13.62
N LYS A 23 -12.90 -0.79 13.96
CA LYS A 23 -12.80 0.65 13.71
C LYS A 23 -11.60 1.21 14.47
N GLY A 24 -10.75 1.96 13.77
CA GLY A 24 -9.54 2.55 14.30
C GLY A 24 -8.36 1.59 14.39
N GLU A 25 -8.41 0.42 13.74
CA GLU A 25 -7.29 -0.52 13.72
C GLU A 25 -6.09 0.06 12.96
N ASN A 26 -4.92 0.07 13.60
CA ASN A 26 -3.69 0.59 13.01
C ASN A 26 -3.10 -0.42 12.04
N ILE A 27 -2.88 -0.01 10.79
CA ILE A 27 -2.36 -0.87 9.73
C ILE A 27 -1.08 -0.28 9.16
N LEU A 28 0.01 -1.02 9.30
CA LEU A 28 1.30 -0.66 8.75
C LEU A 28 1.40 -1.13 7.29
N ILE A 29 1.67 -0.19 6.38
CA ILE A 29 1.95 -0.46 4.97
C ILE A 29 3.45 -0.24 4.76
N ARG A 30 4.17 -1.28 4.33
CA ARG A 30 5.59 -1.20 3.99
C ARG A 30 5.80 -1.46 2.50
N GLY A 31 6.61 -0.63 1.85
CA GLY A 31 6.98 -0.81 0.44
C GLY A 31 8.07 0.14 -0.02
N GLY A 32 8.42 0.08 -1.30
CA GLY A 32 9.44 0.96 -1.88
C GLY A 32 8.88 2.30 -2.34
N THR A 33 9.69 3.35 -2.37
CA THR A 33 9.31 4.68 -2.89
C THR A 33 8.85 4.64 -4.35
N TYR A 34 9.39 3.72 -5.17
CA TYR A 34 8.96 3.50 -6.56
C TYR A 34 7.50 3.00 -6.68
N SER A 35 6.90 2.52 -5.58
CA SER A 35 5.52 2.04 -5.52
C SER A 35 4.56 3.01 -4.82
N GLN A 36 4.96 4.27 -4.62
CA GLN A 36 4.22 5.29 -3.87
C GLN A 36 2.73 5.36 -4.23
N VAL A 37 2.39 5.39 -5.52
CA VAL A 37 0.98 5.47 -5.98
C VAL A 37 0.14 4.29 -5.47
N LEU A 38 0.69 3.09 -5.44
CA LEU A 38 -0.01 1.91 -4.91
C LEU A 38 -0.13 1.98 -3.37
N LEU A 39 0.93 2.42 -2.68
CA LEU A 39 0.93 2.56 -1.22
C LEU A 39 -0.14 3.57 -0.76
N GLU A 40 -0.28 4.68 -1.47
CA GLU A 40 -1.29 5.70 -1.21
C GLU A 40 -2.72 5.17 -1.47
N GLU A 41 -2.94 4.45 -2.57
CA GLU A 41 -4.25 3.84 -2.86
C GLU A 41 -4.64 2.76 -1.85
N ILE A 42 -3.67 2.01 -1.29
CA ILE A 42 -3.91 1.08 -0.17
C ILE A 42 -4.32 1.86 1.08
N ALA A 43 -3.59 2.94 1.42
CA ALA A 43 -3.91 3.76 2.59
C ALA A 43 -5.31 4.38 2.50
N LEU A 44 -5.68 4.91 1.33
CA LEU A 44 -7.02 5.45 1.10
C LEU A 44 -8.11 4.40 1.30
N GLU A 45 -7.90 3.19 0.80
CA GLU A 45 -8.88 2.11 0.94
C GLU A 45 -8.98 1.60 2.40
N ILE A 46 -7.88 1.59 3.15
CA ILE A 46 -7.89 1.34 4.60
C ILE A 46 -8.72 2.39 5.33
N TYR A 47 -8.51 3.68 5.02
CA TYR A 47 -9.30 4.76 5.59
C TYR A 47 -10.80 4.60 5.29
N ARG A 48 -11.18 4.23 4.05
CA ARG A 48 -12.57 3.96 3.67
C ARG A 48 -13.21 2.82 4.49
N LYS A 49 -12.40 1.90 5.01
CA LYS A 49 -12.82 0.80 5.88
C LYS A 49 -12.69 1.09 7.38
N ASN A 50 -12.48 2.35 7.75
CA ASN A 50 -12.29 2.81 9.13
C ASN A 50 -11.01 2.31 9.81
N GLY A 51 -9.99 1.87 9.06
CA GLY A 51 -8.65 1.65 9.61
C GLY A 51 -7.83 2.94 9.65
N ILE A 52 -6.71 2.91 10.37
CA ILE A 52 -5.73 3.99 10.44
C ILE A 52 -4.46 3.50 9.73
N PRO A 53 -4.19 3.94 8.49
CA PRO A 53 -3.01 3.52 7.76
C PRO A 53 -1.77 4.31 8.22
N VAL A 54 -0.64 3.62 8.29
CA VAL A 54 0.69 4.23 8.46
C VAL A 54 1.57 3.72 7.34
N ILE A 55 2.05 4.62 6.48
CA ILE A 55 2.95 4.27 5.38
C ILE A 55 4.40 4.38 5.85
N MET A 56 5.17 3.32 5.65
CA MET A 56 6.62 3.33 5.72
C MET A 56 7.17 2.98 4.34
N SER A 57 7.90 3.92 3.73
CA SER A 57 8.54 3.69 2.44
C SER A 57 10.06 3.61 2.58
N SER A 58 10.67 2.64 1.90
CA SER A 58 12.13 2.55 1.75
C SER A 58 12.55 3.12 0.39
N SER A 59 13.58 3.95 0.37
CA SER A 59 14.19 4.45 -0.86
C SER A 59 15.11 3.43 -1.54
N ASP A 60 15.35 2.28 -0.91
CA ASP A 60 16.20 1.24 -1.47
C ASP A 60 15.65 0.74 -2.81
N ASN A 61 16.48 0.89 -3.83
CA ASN A 61 16.22 0.44 -5.17
C ASN A 61 16.81 -0.98 -5.29
N TYR A 62 16.01 -1.98 -4.90
CA TYR A 62 16.40 -3.40 -4.94
C TYR A 62 17.04 -3.83 -6.28
N THR A 63 16.59 -3.24 -7.39
CA THR A 63 17.17 -3.47 -8.72
C THR A 63 18.61 -2.98 -8.87
N ASN A 64 19.03 -1.94 -8.15
CA ASN A 64 20.40 -1.44 -8.16
C ASN A 64 21.30 -2.13 -7.13
N SER A 65 20.77 -2.63 -6.01
CA SER A 65 21.57 -3.22 -4.93
C SER A 65 22.03 -4.67 -5.20
N MET A 66 21.42 -5.39 -6.12
CA MET A 66 21.86 -6.74 -6.54
C MET A 66 22.99 -6.75 -7.57
N TYR A 67 23.28 -5.62 -8.23
CA TYR A 67 24.25 -5.52 -9.33
C TYR A 67 25.39 -4.51 -9.07
N GLN A 68 25.61 -4.13 -7.81
CA GLN A 68 26.77 -3.33 -7.38
C GLN A 68 27.87 -4.20 -6.79
#